data_AF-A0A0P8ADA3-F1
#
_entry.id   AF-A0A0P8ADA3-F1
#
_cell.length_a   1.000
_cell.length_b   1.000
_cell.length_c   1.000
_cell.angle_alpha   90.00
_cell.angle_beta   90.00
_cell.angle_gamma   90.00
#
_symmetry.space_group_name_H-M   'P 1'
#
loop_
_entity.id
_entity.type
_entity.pdbx_description
1 polymer ?
#
loop_
_entity_poly.entity_id
_entity_poly.type
_entity_poly.pdbx_seq_one_letter_code
_entity_poly.pdbx_strand_id
1 'polypeptide(L)'
;MSMDEIKFKCINTQKLWESNIEDIKNLTIEGGELRLSSTYIYESGNEIINNDSLNMSDIAVDGCNIIFIIDKNSKSILSYEIGSGIINDMGVLPVILESPSGIAIDKDSIYVADKGRLIALARSNLQIRWIISGSHDGSPINELIDITVAGDVIYALEKCREIDVERGIGKRILMINRAGNINFPPISPGNDPTDITVDKDGDIYVLGRNTLTNKNNLEIFRKKFLFERHNVPGIDNDKLLAFLRDHLNIDWLMGAEISGIDEKTILVSINGKYVKISFEEK
;
A
#
# COMPACT_ATOMS: atom_id res chain seq x y z
N MET A 1 -7.61 10.40 21.50
CA MET A 1 -7.05 10.69 20.16
C MET A 1 -7.95 10.01 19.15
N SER A 2 -8.66 10.78 18.32
CA SER A 2 -9.34 10.19 17.16
C SER A 2 -8.26 9.68 16.22
N MET A 3 -8.42 8.44 15.78
CA MET A 3 -7.54 7.84 14.80
C MET A 3 -7.94 8.45 13.46
N ASP A 4 -7.07 9.29 12.88
CA ASP A 4 -7.34 9.86 11.56
C ASP A 4 -7.57 8.73 10.55
N GLU A 5 -8.58 8.91 9.70
CA GLU A 5 -8.96 7.90 8.72
C GLU A 5 -7.86 7.79 7.65
N ILE A 6 -7.11 6.69 7.67
CA ILE A 6 -6.10 6.40 6.65
C ILE A 6 -6.82 5.92 5.39
N LYS A 7 -6.71 6.69 4.30
CA LYS A 7 -7.31 6.32 3.01
C LYS A 7 -6.28 5.58 2.17
N PHE A 8 -6.68 4.42 1.68
CA PHE A 8 -5.85 3.60 0.79
C PHE A 8 -6.39 3.72 -0.62
N LYS A 9 -5.51 4.04 -1.57
CA LYS A 9 -5.86 4.13 -2.99
C LYS A 9 -5.08 3.07 -3.75
N CYS A 10 -5.78 2.03 -4.19
CA CYS A 10 -5.22 1.10 -5.16
C CYS A 10 -5.35 1.73 -6.54
N ILE A 11 -4.22 1.95 -7.22
CA ILE A 11 -4.23 2.53 -8.56
C ILE A 11 -3.75 1.49 -9.56
N ASN A 12 -4.71 0.83 -10.20
CA ASN A 12 -4.47 -0.25 -11.15
C ASN A 12 -5.17 -0.02 -12.51
N THR A 13 -5.79 1.14 -12.71
CA THR A 13 -6.40 1.50 -13.99
C THR A 13 -6.13 2.95 -14.33
N GLN A 14 -6.04 3.26 -15.62
CA GLN A 14 -5.91 4.62 -16.14
C GLN A 14 -6.98 5.57 -15.57
N LYS A 15 -8.23 5.13 -15.51
CA LYS A 15 -9.34 5.93 -14.98
C LYS A 15 -9.16 6.29 -13.49
N LEU A 16 -8.62 5.38 -12.68
CA LEU A 16 -8.32 5.66 -11.27
C LEU A 16 -7.16 6.66 -11.13
N TRP A 17 -6.18 6.62 -12.04
CA TRP A 17 -5.12 7.63 -12.11
C TRP A 17 -5.68 9.02 -12.48
N GLU A 18 -6.45 9.10 -13.57
CA GLU A 18 -7.05 10.35 -14.07
C GLU A 18 -7.97 11.04 -13.03
N SER A 19 -8.54 10.29 -12.10
CA SER A 19 -9.43 10.81 -11.06
C SER A 19 -8.74 11.16 -9.73
N ASN A 20 -7.48 10.76 -9.53
CA ASN A 20 -6.79 10.90 -8.24
C ASN A 20 -5.48 11.69 -8.29
N ILE A 21 -5.04 12.13 -9.46
CA ILE A 21 -3.86 12.99 -9.60
C ILE A 21 -4.30 14.38 -10.06
N GLU A 22 -3.89 15.41 -9.33
CA GLU A 22 -4.11 16.81 -9.71
C GLU A 22 -3.25 17.24 -10.91
N ASP A 23 -2.16 16.51 -11.20
CA ASP A 23 -1.15 16.90 -12.18
C ASP A 23 -0.71 15.72 -13.09
N ILE A 24 -1.63 15.23 -13.94
CA ILE A 24 -1.35 14.16 -14.92
C ILE A 24 -0.52 14.65 -16.12
N LYS A 25 -0.21 15.95 -16.18
CA LYS A 25 0.34 16.60 -17.38
C LYS A 25 1.69 16.01 -17.85
N ASN A 26 2.32 15.19 -17.00
CA ASN A 26 3.66 14.63 -17.19
C ASN A 26 3.68 13.10 -17.33
N LEU A 27 2.53 12.42 -17.34
CA LEU A 27 2.45 10.96 -17.43
C LEU A 27 1.70 10.56 -18.69
N THR A 28 2.25 9.60 -19.44
CA THR A 28 1.61 8.96 -20.59
C THR A 28 1.39 7.48 -20.28
N ILE A 29 0.27 6.92 -20.73
CA ILE A 29 0.03 5.48 -20.67
C ILE A 29 0.12 4.95 -22.09
N GLU A 30 1.18 4.20 -22.38
CA GLU A 30 1.44 3.63 -23.71
C GLU A 30 1.59 2.12 -23.58
N GLY A 31 0.84 1.35 -24.37
CA GLY A 31 0.92 -0.12 -24.34
C GLY A 31 0.47 -0.78 -23.04
N GLY A 32 -0.24 -0.06 -22.16
CA GLY A 32 -0.61 -0.54 -20.82
C GLY A 32 0.47 -0.33 -19.75
N GLU A 33 1.59 0.30 -20.12
CA GLU A 33 2.65 0.73 -19.21
C GLU A 33 2.47 2.21 -18.86
N LEU A 34 2.70 2.55 -17.60
CA LEU A 34 2.81 3.94 -17.17
C LEU A 34 4.20 4.46 -17.54
N ARG A 35 4.24 5.56 -18.27
CA ARG A 35 5.46 6.25 -18.69
C ARG A 35 5.41 7.70 -18.23
N LEU A 36 6.56 8.28 -17.93
CA LEU A 36 6.68 9.73 -17.88
C LEU A 36 6.70 10.24 -19.32
N SER A 37 5.97 11.31 -19.59
CA SER A 37 6.09 12.07 -20.83
C SER A 37 7.56 12.38 -21.05
N SER A 38 8.07 12.15 -22.27
CA SER A 38 9.49 12.30 -22.61
C SER A 38 10.07 13.67 -22.28
N THR A 39 9.23 14.72 -22.18
CA THR A 39 9.63 16.07 -21.76
C THR A 39 9.92 16.22 -20.26
N TYR A 40 9.57 15.22 -19.45
CA TYR A 40 9.78 15.17 -17.99
C TYR A 40 10.60 13.97 -17.56
N ILE A 41 11.08 13.18 -18.53
CA ILE A 41 12.22 12.31 -18.31
C ILE A 41 13.41 13.26 -18.15
N TYR A 42 13.91 13.36 -16.92
CA TYR A 42 15.21 13.96 -16.68
C TYR A 42 16.25 12.97 -17.21
N GLU A 43 16.49 13.00 -18.51
CA GLU A 43 17.71 12.46 -19.09
C GLU A 43 18.84 13.36 -18.58
N SER A 44 19.38 13.01 -17.41
CA SER A 44 20.77 13.37 -17.15
C SER A 44 21.54 12.86 -18.36
N GLY A 45 22.08 13.75 -19.18
CA GLY A 45 22.86 13.39 -20.37
C GLY A 45 24.11 12.55 -20.06
N ASN A 46 24.35 12.28 -18.76
CA ASN A 46 25.33 11.35 -18.24
C ASN A 46 24.59 10.24 -17.47
N GLU A 47 24.91 8.98 -17.76
CA GLU A 47 24.52 7.85 -16.92
C GLU A 47 24.98 8.11 -15.48
N ILE A 48 24.00 8.22 -14.57
CA ILE A 48 24.20 8.56 -13.16
C ILE A 48 24.96 7.44 -12.45
N ILE A 49 24.65 6.19 -12.81
CA ILE A 49 25.27 4.98 -12.29
C ILE A 49 25.47 4.02 -13.47
N ASN A 50 26.68 4.00 -14.03
CA ASN A 50 27.08 2.98 -15.01
C ASN A 50 27.95 1.95 -14.30
N ASN A 51 27.28 0.96 -13.72
CA ASN A 51 27.96 -0.19 -13.12
C ASN A 51 27.18 -1.45 -13.45
N ASP A 52 27.63 -2.17 -14.50
CA ASP A 52 27.04 -3.43 -14.95
C ASP A 52 26.99 -4.52 -13.86
N SER A 53 27.78 -4.37 -12.78
CA SER A 53 27.75 -5.31 -11.64
C SER A 53 26.67 -4.99 -10.60
N LEU A 54 26.04 -3.81 -10.68
CA LEU A 54 25.01 -3.38 -9.74
C LEU A 54 23.67 -4.04 -10.07
N ASN A 55 23.12 -4.79 -9.12
CA ASN A 55 21.81 -5.41 -9.24
C ASN A 55 20.86 -4.77 -8.22
N MET A 56 20.29 -3.63 -8.60
CA MET A 56 19.43 -2.86 -7.73
C MET A 56 18.12 -3.62 -7.47
N SER A 57 17.77 -3.81 -6.20
CA SER A 57 16.44 -4.33 -5.85
C SER A 57 15.42 -3.25 -5.60
N ASP A 58 15.86 -2.15 -4.99
CA ASP A 58 15.02 -1.05 -4.56
C ASP A 58 15.85 0.20 -4.25
N ILE A 59 15.18 1.35 -4.20
CA ILE A 59 15.76 2.66 -3.94
C ILE A 59 14.90 3.48 -2.96
N ALA A 60 15.55 4.32 -2.16
CA ALA A 60 14.87 5.33 -1.34
C ALA A 60 15.59 6.67 -1.45
N VAL A 61 14.85 7.77 -1.30
CA VAL A 61 15.40 9.13 -1.34
C VAL A 61 15.10 9.82 -0.03
N ASP A 62 16.11 10.47 0.55
CA ASP A 62 15.95 11.25 1.76
C ASP A 62 15.67 12.74 1.51
N GLY A 63 15.41 13.49 2.58
CA GLY A 63 15.21 14.95 2.51
C GLY A 63 16.47 15.77 2.18
N CYS A 64 17.65 15.13 2.06
CA CYS A 64 18.91 15.75 1.68
C CYS A 64 19.30 15.44 0.22
N ASN A 65 18.41 14.85 -0.58
CA ASN A 65 18.65 14.42 -1.96
C ASN A 65 19.77 13.36 -2.06
N ILE A 66 19.91 12.51 -1.05
CA ILE A 66 20.74 11.30 -1.11
C ILE A 66 19.83 10.15 -1.53
N ILE A 67 20.23 9.44 -2.57
CA ILE A 67 19.58 8.21 -3.03
C ILE A 67 20.27 7.05 -2.35
N PHE A 68 19.51 6.18 -1.71
CA PHE A 68 19.99 4.93 -1.13
C PHE A 68 19.51 3.79 -1.99
N ILE A 69 20.39 2.81 -2.18
CA ILE A 69 20.19 1.73 -3.14
C ILE A 69 20.51 0.42 -2.43
N ILE A 70 19.62 -0.56 -2.55
CA ILE A 70 19.97 -1.94 -2.18
C ILE A 70 20.58 -2.62 -3.40
N ASP A 71 21.80 -3.12 -3.26
CA ASP A 71 22.41 -4.01 -4.23
C ASP A 71 22.28 -5.48 -3.81
N LYS A 72 21.51 -6.25 -4.57
CA LYS A 72 21.30 -7.69 -4.35
C LYS A 72 22.57 -8.51 -4.50
N ASN A 73 23.49 -8.09 -5.37
CA ASN A 73 24.70 -8.87 -5.64
C ASN A 73 25.68 -8.78 -4.47
N SER A 74 26.01 -7.56 -4.04
CA SER A 74 26.89 -7.34 -2.88
C SER A 74 26.17 -7.48 -1.53
N LYS A 75 24.83 -7.51 -1.51
CA LYS A 75 24.00 -7.54 -0.30
C LYS A 75 24.31 -6.37 0.63
N SER A 76 24.51 -5.20 0.03
CA SER A 76 24.90 -3.97 0.71
C SER A 76 23.89 -2.85 0.46
N ILE A 77 24.08 -1.74 1.18
CA ILE A 77 23.37 -0.50 0.94
C ILE A 77 24.40 0.48 0.38
N LEU A 78 24.10 1.06 -0.77
CA LEU A 78 24.89 2.13 -1.37
C LEU A 78 24.17 3.46 -1.16
N SER A 79 24.94 4.54 -1.12
CA SER A 79 24.42 5.91 -1.13
C SER A 79 24.98 6.66 -2.34
N TYR A 80 24.12 7.41 -3.00
CA TYR A 80 24.45 8.27 -4.13
C TYR A 80 24.06 9.70 -3.80
N GLU A 81 25.03 10.60 -3.78
CA GLU A 81 24.81 12.02 -3.56
C GLU A 81 24.65 12.73 -4.91
N ILE A 82 23.42 13.18 -5.20
CA ILE A 82 23.06 13.78 -6.50
C ILE A 82 23.94 14.98 -6.85
N GLY A 83 24.32 15.81 -5.87
CA GLY A 83 25.12 17.01 -6.11
C GLY A 83 26.58 16.73 -6.49
N SER A 84 27.17 15.67 -5.96
CA SER A 84 28.58 15.32 -6.19
C SER A 84 28.77 14.21 -7.21
N GLY A 85 27.72 13.42 -7.47
CA GLY A 85 27.79 12.24 -8.33
C GLY A 85 28.53 11.07 -7.69
N ILE A 86 28.81 11.12 -6.39
CA ILE A 86 29.60 10.10 -5.69
C ILE A 86 28.69 8.96 -5.23
N ILE A 87 29.10 7.73 -5.52
CA ILE A 87 28.54 6.50 -4.95
C ILE A 87 29.45 6.03 -3.82
N ASN A 88 28.89 5.82 -2.63
CA ASN A 88 29.60 5.24 -1.50
C ASN A 88 28.90 3.96 -1.04
N ASP A 89 29.68 2.91 -0.83
CA ASP A 89 29.24 1.78 0.00
C ASP A 89 29.09 2.26 1.44
N MET A 90 27.93 2.01 2.05
CA MET A 90 27.69 2.36 3.44
C MET A 90 28.54 1.51 4.42
N GLY A 91 29.24 0.50 3.90
CA GLY A 91 30.25 -0.28 4.61
C GLY A 91 29.70 -1.56 5.19
N VAL A 92 30.46 -2.14 6.13
CA VAL A 92 30.08 -3.40 6.77
C VAL A 92 28.89 -3.17 7.69
N LEU A 93 27.73 -3.69 7.26
CA LEU A 93 26.53 -3.67 8.08
C LEU A 93 26.72 -4.55 9.33
N PRO A 94 26.19 -4.15 10.50
CA PRO A 94 26.22 -4.97 11.71
C PRO A 94 25.34 -6.24 11.61
N VAL A 95 24.63 -6.40 10.50
CA VAL A 95 23.79 -7.55 10.17
C VAL A 95 24.02 -7.92 8.70
N ILE A 96 24.19 -9.21 8.44
CA ILE A 96 24.36 -9.73 7.08
C ILE A 96 22.99 -9.75 6.41
N LEU A 97 22.82 -9.03 5.30
CA LEU A 97 21.61 -9.11 4.48
C LEU A 97 21.59 -10.45 3.72
N GLU A 98 20.42 -11.09 3.63
CA GLU A 98 20.30 -12.39 2.97
C GLU A 98 19.70 -12.28 1.58
N SER A 99 18.56 -11.60 1.47
CA SER A 99 17.79 -11.33 0.25
C SER A 99 17.00 -10.03 0.47
N PRO A 100 17.68 -8.87 0.47
CA PRO A 100 17.02 -7.60 0.68
C PRO A 100 16.10 -7.26 -0.51
N SER A 101 14.92 -6.74 -0.20
CA SER A 101 13.84 -6.53 -1.17
C SER A 101 13.31 -5.11 -1.21
N GLY A 102 13.32 -4.39 -0.08
CA GLY A 102 12.86 -3.01 0.00
C GLY A 102 13.64 -2.17 1.01
N ILE A 103 13.72 -0.86 0.77
CA ILE A 103 14.38 0.14 1.61
C ILE A 103 13.46 1.33 1.84
N ALA A 104 13.37 1.79 3.10
CA ALA A 104 12.67 3.02 3.44
C ALA A 104 13.54 3.85 4.39
N ILE A 105 13.44 5.17 4.30
CA ILE A 105 14.33 6.08 5.03
C ILE A 105 13.51 7.20 5.63
N ASP A 106 13.79 7.47 6.90
CA ASP A 106 13.29 8.66 7.57
C ASP A 106 14.45 9.57 8.01
N LYS A 107 14.15 10.52 8.90
CA LYS A 107 15.14 11.49 9.39
C LYS A 107 16.34 10.86 10.12
N ASP A 108 16.19 9.70 10.75
CA ASP A 108 17.19 9.14 11.68
C ASP A 108 17.41 7.64 11.57
N SER A 109 16.69 6.97 10.67
CA SER A 109 16.68 5.52 10.51
C SER A 109 16.63 5.11 9.04
N ILE A 110 17.29 3.98 8.76
CA ILE A 110 17.18 3.23 7.52
C ILE A 110 16.47 1.92 7.87
N TYR A 111 15.41 1.62 7.13
CA TYR A 111 14.64 0.39 7.25
C TYR A 111 14.93 -0.48 6.04
N VAL A 112 15.15 -1.77 6.28
CA VAL A 112 15.45 -2.74 5.21
C VAL A 112 14.56 -3.97 5.39
N ALA A 113 13.77 -4.27 4.37
CA ALA A 113 13.07 -5.53 4.23
C ALA A 113 14.05 -6.58 3.70
N ASP A 114 14.24 -7.67 4.44
CA ASP A 114 15.23 -8.69 4.12
C ASP A 114 14.74 -10.07 4.52
N LYS A 115 14.36 -10.91 3.54
CA LYS A 115 14.01 -12.34 3.74
C LYS A 115 13.19 -12.66 5.02
N GLY A 116 12.03 -12.05 5.18
CA GLY A 116 11.13 -12.34 6.32
C GLY A 116 11.54 -11.66 7.63
N ARG A 117 12.41 -10.65 7.57
CA ARG A 117 12.66 -9.73 8.67
C ARG A 117 12.66 -8.29 8.19
N LEU A 118 12.30 -7.39 9.09
CA LEU A 118 12.50 -5.95 8.95
C LEU A 118 13.62 -5.52 9.88
N ILE A 119 14.62 -4.85 9.32
CA ILE A 119 15.79 -4.37 10.04
C ILE A 119 15.70 -2.85 10.12
N ALA A 120 15.83 -2.28 11.32
CA ALA A 120 16.00 -0.85 11.50
C ALA A 120 17.43 -0.52 11.93
N LEU A 121 18.09 0.33 11.17
CA LEU A 121 19.44 0.82 11.42
C LEU A 121 19.40 2.31 11.73
N ALA A 122 20.22 2.77 12.67
CA ALA A 122 20.43 4.20 12.88
C ALA A 122 21.18 4.77 11.68
N ARG A 123 20.63 5.81 11.06
CA ARG A 123 21.19 6.38 9.83
C ARG A 123 22.60 6.97 10.01
N SER A 124 22.93 7.47 11.20
CA SER A 124 24.19 8.14 11.50
C SER A 124 25.41 7.21 11.60
N ASN A 125 25.20 5.93 11.94
CA ASN A 125 26.28 5.00 12.24
C ASN A 125 25.95 3.53 11.95
N LEU A 126 24.81 3.28 11.29
CA LEU A 126 24.29 1.97 10.92
C LEU A 126 24.05 1.00 12.08
N GLN A 127 24.05 1.47 13.33
CA GLN A 127 23.78 0.59 14.47
C GLN A 127 22.37 0.01 14.40
N ILE A 128 22.24 -1.28 14.72
CA ILE A 128 20.95 -1.95 14.81
C ILE A 128 20.14 -1.30 15.92
N ARG A 129 18.98 -0.75 15.56
CA ARG A 129 17.97 -0.31 16.53
C ARG A 129 17.11 -1.48 16.96
N TRP A 130 16.64 -2.25 15.99
CA TRP A 130 15.90 -3.49 16.21
C TRP A 130 15.86 -4.33 14.93
N ILE A 131 15.53 -5.61 15.11
CA ILE A 131 15.20 -6.54 14.03
C ILE A 131 13.91 -7.22 14.42
N ILE A 132 12.95 -7.27 13.50
CA ILE A 132 11.70 -7.99 13.69
C ILE A 132 11.65 -9.12 12.67
N SER A 133 11.46 -10.34 13.14
CA SER A 133 11.29 -11.54 12.31
C SER A 133 10.03 -12.33 12.67
N GLY A 134 9.20 -11.80 13.59
CA GLY A 134 7.99 -12.45 14.07
C GLY A 134 6.91 -11.43 14.45
N SER A 135 5.66 -11.86 14.32
CA SER A 135 4.45 -11.13 14.70
C SER A 135 4.19 -11.22 16.20
N HIS A 136 3.18 -10.50 16.69
CA HIS A 136 2.84 -10.46 18.13
C HIS A 136 2.51 -11.85 18.71
N ASP A 137 2.04 -12.77 17.88
CA ASP A 137 1.65 -14.13 18.23
C ASP A 137 2.85 -15.10 18.18
N GLY A 138 4.06 -14.59 17.92
CA GLY A 138 5.29 -15.37 17.76
C GLY A 138 5.40 -16.06 16.40
N SER A 139 4.42 -15.89 15.51
CA SER A 139 4.49 -16.45 14.16
C SER A 139 5.53 -15.68 13.33
N PRO A 140 6.35 -16.33 12.49
CA PRO A 140 7.34 -15.62 11.69
C PRO A 140 6.67 -14.66 10.70
N ILE A 141 7.30 -13.50 10.51
CA ILE A 141 7.03 -12.63 9.37
C ILE A 141 7.49 -13.39 8.12
N ASN A 142 6.62 -13.41 7.12
CA ASN A 142 6.91 -14.00 5.82
C ASN A 142 7.68 -13.00 4.94
N GLU A 143 7.96 -13.40 3.70
CA GLU A 143 8.68 -12.56 2.75
C GLU A 143 8.08 -11.14 2.63
N LEU A 144 8.88 -10.14 3.04
CA LEU A 144 8.57 -8.73 2.81
C LEU A 144 8.95 -8.39 1.37
N ILE A 145 8.03 -7.76 0.66
CA ILE A 145 8.16 -7.42 -0.76
C ILE A 145 8.71 -6.01 -0.88
N ASP A 146 8.11 -5.07 -0.14
CA ASP A 146 8.43 -3.65 -0.22
C ASP A 146 8.05 -2.94 1.09
N ILE A 147 8.63 -1.77 1.35
CA ILE A 147 8.42 -0.97 2.56
C ILE A 147 8.40 0.53 2.26
N THR A 148 7.61 1.27 3.04
CA THR A 148 7.61 2.74 3.03
C THR A 148 7.45 3.29 4.44
N VAL A 149 7.72 4.58 4.64
CA VAL A 149 7.64 5.23 5.96
C VAL A 149 6.87 6.54 5.88
N ALA A 150 5.91 6.71 6.79
CA ALA A 150 5.14 7.92 6.98
C ALA A 150 5.21 8.36 8.45
N GLY A 151 5.98 9.40 8.72
CA GLY A 151 6.20 9.91 10.07
C GLY A 151 6.88 8.90 11.00
N ASP A 152 6.09 8.31 11.90
CA ASP A 152 6.56 7.32 12.90
C ASP A 152 6.08 5.89 12.59
N VAL A 153 5.46 5.71 11.43
CA VAL A 153 4.86 4.45 11.01
C VAL A 153 5.58 3.94 9.77
N ILE A 154 6.01 2.69 9.82
CA ILE A 154 6.57 1.94 8.72
C ILE A 154 5.46 1.04 8.19
N TYR A 155 5.19 1.12 6.90
CA TYR A 155 4.31 0.20 6.21
C TYR A 155 5.14 -0.84 5.47
N ALA A 156 4.81 -2.11 5.62
CA ALA A 156 5.50 -3.20 4.93
C ALA A 156 4.50 -4.06 4.17
N LEU A 157 4.78 -4.32 2.90
CA LEU A 157 4.02 -5.25 2.08
C LEU A 157 4.57 -6.66 2.29
N GLU A 158 3.80 -7.54 2.90
CA GLU A 158 4.18 -8.92 3.23
C GLU A 158 3.43 -9.91 2.34
N LYS A 159 4.13 -10.94 1.86
CA LYS A 159 3.53 -12.11 1.22
C LYS A 159 2.96 -13.07 2.26
N CYS A 160 1.68 -13.39 2.19
CA CYS A 160 1.08 -14.29 3.17
C CYS A 160 1.49 -15.76 2.95
N ARG A 161 1.22 -16.62 3.93
CA ARG A 161 1.45 -18.07 3.82
C ARG A 161 0.49 -18.70 2.81
N GLU A 162 0.87 -19.85 2.27
CA GLU A 162 0.06 -20.62 1.32
C GLU A 162 -1.36 -20.89 1.83
N ILE A 163 -1.53 -21.16 3.13
CA ILE A 163 -2.84 -21.37 3.76
C ILE A 163 -3.74 -20.11 3.76
N ASP A 164 -3.13 -18.92 3.74
CA ASP A 164 -3.84 -17.64 3.65
C ASP A 164 -4.17 -17.31 2.18
N VAL A 165 -3.33 -17.77 1.24
CA VAL A 165 -3.60 -17.70 -0.21
C VAL A 165 -4.86 -18.50 -0.55
N GLU A 166 -5.04 -19.68 0.04
CA GLU A 166 -6.26 -20.50 -0.12
C GLU A 166 -7.53 -19.77 0.39
N ARG A 167 -7.38 -18.87 1.37
CA ARG A 167 -8.43 -17.98 1.86
C ARG A 167 -8.59 -16.71 1.03
N GLY A 168 -7.85 -16.59 -0.07
CA GLY A 168 -7.86 -15.45 -0.97
C GLY A 168 -7.04 -14.25 -0.47
N ILE A 169 -6.15 -14.44 0.51
CA ILE A 169 -5.25 -13.41 1.03
C ILE A 169 -3.83 -13.73 0.56
N GLY A 170 -3.46 -13.24 -0.62
CA GLY A 170 -2.13 -13.50 -1.19
C GLY A 170 -1.02 -12.67 -0.55
N LYS A 171 -1.33 -11.42 -0.17
CA LYS A 171 -0.41 -10.43 0.38
C LYS A 171 -1.17 -9.54 1.37
N ARG A 172 -0.48 -8.96 2.34
CA ARG A 172 -1.05 -8.04 3.35
C ARG A 172 -0.11 -6.88 3.65
N ILE A 173 -0.64 -5.80 4.22
CA ILE A 173 0.15 -4.67 4.70
C ILE A 173 0.34 -4.84 6.21
N LEU A 174 1.55 -4.61 6.68
CA LEU A 174 1.91 -4.48 8.08
C LEU A 174 2.06 -3.01 8.42
N MET A 175 1.64 -2.62 9.62
CA MET A 175 1.86 -1.29 10.17
C MET A 175 2.76 -1.41 11.39
N ILE A 176 3.98 -0.90 11.30
CA ILE A 176 5.04 -1.12 12.28
C ILE A 176 5.44 0.22 12.85
N ASN A 177 5.44 0.37 14.18
CA ASN A 177 5.89 1.62 14.80
C ASN A 177 7.43 1.62 15.00
N ARG A 178 7.99 2.77 15.38
CA ARG A 178 9.44 2.91 15.67
C ARG A 178 9.98 2.02 16.78
N ALA A 179 9.13 1.45 17.63
CA ALA A 179 9.51 0.48 18.66
C ALA A 179 9.52 -0.97 18.14
N GLY A 180 9.13 -1.18 16.88
CA GLY A 180 9.04 -2.49 16.24
C GLY A 180 7.77 -3.28 16.59
N ASN A 181 6.73 -2.61 17.10
CA ASN A 181 5.45 -3.25 17.32
C ASN A 181 4.66 -3.32 16.01
N ILE A 182 4.19 -4.52 15.67
CA ILE A 182 3.39 -4.77 14.47
C ILE A 182 1.91 -4.67 14.79
N ASN A 183 1.19 -3.94 13.94
CA ASN A 183 -0.26 -3.90 13.85
C ASN A 183 -0.70 -4.28 12.44
N PHE A 184 -1.94 -4.72 12.32
CA PHE A 184 -2.54 -5.06 11.04
C PHE A 184 -3.63 -4.03 10.70
N PRO A 185 -3.48 -3.23 9.64
CA PRO A 185 -4.58 -2.40 9.16
C PRO A 185 -5.73 -3.29 8.68
N PRO A 186 -7.00 -2.88 8.84
CA PRO A 186 -8.18 -3.68 8.49
C PRO A 186 -8.46 -3.73 6.97
N ILE A 187 -7.41 -3.80 6.15
CA ILE A 187 -7.45 -3.50 4.71
C ILE A 187 -6.64 -4.54 3.94
N SER A 188 -7.18 -4.97 2.79
CA SER A 188 -6.52 -5.85 1.84
C SER A 188 -5.84 -5.03 0.75
N PRO A 189 -4.57 -5.30 0.40
CA PRO A 189 -3.83 -4.52 -0.61
C PRO A 189 -4.29 -4.75 -2.06
N GLY A 190 -5.33 -5.55 -2.28
CA GLY A 190 -5.82 -5.90 -3.62
C GLY A 190 -5.12 -7.11 -4.22
N ASN A 191 -5.21 -7.25 -5.54
CA ASN A 191 -4.67 -8.41 -6.26
C ASN A 191 -3.20 -8.19 -6.61
N ASP A 192 -2.36 -9.16 -6.22
CA ASP A 192 -0.92 -9.23 -6.50
C ASP A 192 -0.14 -7.90 -6.38
N PRO A 193 -0.20 -7.20 -5.22
CA PRO A 193 0.56 -5.99 -4.98
C PRO A 193 2.07 -6.24 -5.06
N THR A 194 2.81 -5.35 -5.70
CA THR A 194 4.26 -5.42 -5.87
C THR A 194 5.02 -4.32 -5.18
N ASP A 195 4.37 -3.20 -4.87
CA ASP A 195 5.01 -1.99 -4.36
C ASP A 195 4.01 -1.21 -3.48
N ILE A 196 4.53 -0.45 -2.52
CA ILE A 196 3.78 0.38 -1.59
C ILE A 196 4.48 1.71 -1.34
N THR A 197 3.72 2.81 -1.42
CA THR A 197 4.24 4.13 -1.03
C THR A 197 3.20 4.92 -0.25
N VAL A 198 3.61 6.05 0.32
CA VAL A 198 2.77 6.92 1.13
C VAL A 198 3.04 8.38 0.74
N ASP A 199 1.99 9.18 0.68
CA ASP A 199 2.14 10.62 0.43
C ASP A 199 2.30 11.43 1.72
N LYS A 200 2.47 12.74 1.55
CA LYS A 200 2.65 13.71 2.66
C LYS A 200 1.43 13.79 3.59
N ASP A 201 0.25 13.40 3.13
CA ASP A 201 -0.99 13.45 3.89
C ASP A 201 -1.26 12.11 4.59
N GLY A 202 -0.42 11.10 4.35
CA GLY A 202 -0.49 9.77 4.96
C GLY A 202 -1.35 8.78 4.17
N ASP A 203 -1.80 9.14 2.97
CA ASP A 203 -2.54 8.23 2.10
C ASP A 203 -1.59 7.19 1.52
N ILE A 204 -2.02 5.93 1.53
CA ILE A 204 -1.19 4.79 1.11
C ILE A 204 -1.59 4.34 -0.28
N TYR A 205 -0.58 4.22 -1.14
CA TYR A 205 -0.69 3.79 -2.52
C TYR A 205 -0.08 2.42 -2.65
N VAL A 206 -0.80 1.52 -3.32
CA VAL A 206 -0.34 0.14 -3.56
C VAL A 206 -0.37 -0.12 -5.06
N LEU A 207 0.78 -0.48 -5.61
CA LEU A 207 0.90 -0.90 -7.00
C LEU A 207 0.59 -2.38 -7.10
N GLY A 208 -0.42 -2.75 -7.90
CA GLY A 208 -0.73 -4.14 -8.22
C GLY A 208 -0.25 -4.51 -9.63
N ARG A 209 0.16 -5.77 -9.82
CA ARG A 209 0.25 -6.29 -11.19
C ARG A 209 -1.14 -6.43 -11.77
N ASN A 210 -1.42 -5.67 -12.83
CA ASN A 210 -2.49 -6.06 -13.73
C ASN A 210 -2.07 -7.36 -14.41
N THR A 211 -2.65 -8.49 -14.00
CA THR A 211 -2.74 -9.64 -14.89
C THR A 211 -3.67 -9.25 -16.05
N LEU A 212 -3.11 -8.59 -17.07
CA LEU A 212 -3.70 -8.55 -18.41
C LEU A 212 -3.50 -9.94 -19.05
N THR A 213 -4.05 -10.98 -18.42
CA THR A 213 -4.28 -12.25 -19.10
C THR A 213 -5.42 -12.00 -20.08
N ASN A 214 -5.04 -11.80 -21.34
CA ASN A 214 -5.86 -11.78 -22.53
C ASN A 214 -7.10 -12.69 -22.41
N LYS A 215 -8.23 -12.12 -21.97
CA LYS A 215 -9.60 -12.62 -22.10
C LYS A 215 -10.55 -11.51 -21.68
N ASN A 216 -11.50 -11.22 -22.57
CA ASN A 216 -12.59 -10.26 -22.44
C ASN A 216 -13.45 -10.50 -21.18
N ASN A 217 -12.98 -10.12 -19.99
CA ASN A 217 -13.81 -10.01 -18.79
C ASN A 217 -13.19 -8.97 -17.84
N LEU A 218 -13.84 -7.81 -17.76
CA LEU A 218 -13.72 -6.92 -16.61
C LEU A 218 -14.35 -7.65 -15.41
N GLU A 219 -13.53 -8.29 -14.56
CA GLU A 219 -13.94 -8.50 -13.17
C GLU A 219 -13.36 -7.38 -12.30
N ILE A 220 -14.26 -6.49 -11.94
CA ILE A 220 -14.05 -5.36 -11.04
C ILE A 220 -13.83 -5.90 -9.62
N PHE A 221 -12.79 -5.37 -8.96
CA PHE A 221 -12.44 -5.50 -7.54
C PHE A 221 -13.47 -6.19 -6.65
N ARG A 222 -13.02 -7.22 -5.89
CA ARG A 222 -13.75 -7.76 -4.74
C ARG A 222 -14.14 -6.62 -3.80
N LYS A 223 -15.38 -6.18 -3.93
CA LYS A 223 -16.10 -5.35 -2.97
C LYS A 223 -15.94 -6.01 -1.60
N LYS A 224 -15.34 -5.31 -0.64
CA LYS A 224 -15.69 -5.57 0.76
C LYS A 224 -17.18 -5.22 0.82
N PHE A 225 -18.04 -6.23 0.81
CA PHE A 225 -19.48 -6.00 0.81
C PHE A 225 -19.80 -5.11 2.01
N LEU A 226 -20.30 -3.91 1.73
CA LEU A 226 -20.67 -2.91 2.73
C LEU A 226 -21.66 -3.50 3.75
N PHE A 227 -22.53 -4.37 3.25
CA PHE A 227 -23.39 -5.32 3.96
C PHE A 227 -23.75 -6.44 2.97
N GLU A 228 -24.14 -7.60 3.49
CA GLU A 228 -24.71 -8.66 2.66
C GLU A 228 -26.23 -8.47 2.59
N ARG A 229 -26.77 -8.49 1.37
CA ARG A 229 -28.20 -8.23 1.17
C ARG A 229 -29.11 -9.18 1.94
N HIS A 230 -28.75 -10.45 2.04
CA HIS A 230 -29.54 -11.44 2.77
C HIS A 230 -29.46 -11.26 4.30
N ASN A 231 -28.54 -10.42 4.80
CA ASN A 231 -28.45 -10.02 6.20
C ASN A 231 -29.21 -8.70 6.48
N VAL A 232 -29.95 -8.17 5.50
CA VAL A 232 -30.76 -6.95 5.63
C VAL A 232 -32.22 -7.24 5.22
N PRO A 233 -33.22 -7.17 6.13
CA PRO A 233 -33.06 -6.74 7.50
C PRO A 233 -32.44 -7.85 8.36
N GLY A 234 -31.61 -7.47 9.32
CA GLY A 234 -30.95 -8.40 10.22
C GLY A 234 -29.62 -7.87 10.75
N ILE A 235 -28.61 -8.75 10.74
CA ILE A 235 -27.30 -8.52 11.38
C ILE A 235 -26.56 -7.31 10.77
N ASP A 236 -26.85 -6.96 9.51
CA ASP A 236 -26.18 -5.85 8.82
C ASP A 236 -26.99 -4.55 8.78
N ASN A 237 -28.09 -4.44 9.53
CA ASN A 237 -28.92 -3.23 9.58
C ASN A 237 -28.12 -1.97 9.94
N ASP A 238 -27.34 -2.04 11.01
CA ASP A 238 -26.58 -0.89 11.51
C ASP A 238 -25.52 -0.46 10.50
N LYS A 239 -24.95 -1.40 9.72
CA LYS A 239 -23.99 -1.09 8.66
C LYS A 239 -24.64 -0.36 7.49
N LEU A 240 -25.81 -0.81 7.04
CA LEU A 240 -26.56 -0.12 6.00
C LEU A 240 -26.96 1.29 6.45
N LEU A 241 -27.51 1.44 7.66
CA LEU A 241 -27.94 2.75 8.18
C LEU A 241 -26.77 3.71 8.36
N ALA A 242 -25.64 3.23 8.90
CA ALA A 242 -24.43 4.04 9.03
C ALA A 242 -23.92 4.52 7.67
N PHE A 243 -23.89 3.65 6.66
CA PHE A 243 -23.46 4.04 5.32
C PHE A 243 -24.34 5.13 4.70
N LEU A 244 -25.67 4.94 4.73
CA LEU A 244 -26.61 5.91 4.17
C LEU A 244 -26.50 7.28 4.87
N ARG A 245 -26.27 7.29 6.18
CA ARG A 245 -26.03 8.51 6.94
C ARG A 245 -24.70 9.16 6.51
N ASP A 246 -23.60 8.42 6.62
CA ASP A 246 -22.24 8.96 6.51
C ASP A 246 -21.87 9.34 5.07
N HIS A 247 -22.44 8.64 4.07
CA HIS A 247 -22.05 8.81 2.66
C HIS A 247 -23.10 9.50 1.80
N LEU A 248 -24.39 9.44 2.19
CA LEU A 248 -25.48 10.10 1.46
C LEU A 248 -26.09 11.28 2.24
N ASN A 249 -25.55 11.58 3.42
CA ASN A 249 -25.96 12.71 4.27
C ASN A 249 -27.46 12.68 4.63
N ILE A 250 -27.98 11.49 4.93
CA ILE A 250 -29.38 11.26 5.28
C ILE A 250 -29.51 11.20 6.81
N ASP A 251 -29.47 12.36 7.47
CA ASP A 251 -29.36 12.49 8.92
C ASP A 251 -30.55 11.92 9.72
N TRP A 252 -31.71 11.78 9.08
CA TRP A 252 -32.92 11.29 9.74
C TRP A 252 -32.93 9.78 9.99
N LEU A 253 -31.90 9.05 9.57
CA LEU A 253 -31.84 7.59 9.66
C LEU A 253 -31.60 7.03 11.07
N MET A 254 -31.36 7.89 12.08
CA MET A 254 -31.26 7.43 13.46
C MET A 254 -32.61 6.90 13.95
N GLY A 255 -32.68 5.57 14.14
CA GLY A 255 -33.91 4.87 14.51
C GLY A 255 -34.83 4.57 13.33
N ALA A 256 -34.34 4.66 12.09
CA ALA A 256 -35.11 4.25 10.93
C ALA A 256 -35.26 2.72 10.87
N GLU A 257 -36.44 2.27 10.49
CA GLU A 257 -36.75 0.87 10.31
C GLU A 257 -36.48 0.45 8.87
N ILE A 258 -35.86 -0.72 8.71
CA ILE A 258 -35.68 -1.36 7.41
C ILE A 258 -36.84 -2.34 7.25
N SER A 259 -37.76 -2.04 6.34
CA SER A 259 -38.96 -2.84 6.09
C SER A 259 -39.13 -3.03 4.58
N GLY A 260 -39.62 -4.18 4.13
CA GLY A 260 -39.84 -4.44 2.71
C GLY A 260 -38.57 -4.65 1.90
N ILE A 261 -38.09 -5.90 1.89
CA ILE A 261 -37.24 -6.37 0.80
C ILE A 261 -38.16 -6.92 -0.29
N ASP A 262 -38.06 -6.40 -1.51
CA ASP A 262 -38.44 -7.19 -2.70
C ASP A 262 -37.17 -7.67 -3.41
N GLU A 263 -37.30 -8.52 -4.44
CA GLU A 263 -36.16 -9.10 -5.16
C GLU A 263 -35.17 -8.07 -5.71
N LYS A 264 -35.50 -6.78 -5.76
CA LYS A 264 -34.58 -5.75 -6.27
C LYS A 264 -34.45 -4.53 -5.38
N THR A 265 -35.14 -4.46 -4.24
CA THR A 265 -35.21 -3.21 -3.48
C THR A 265 -35.23 -3.42 -1.98
N ILE A 266 -34.64 -2.47 -1.26
CA ILE A 266 -34.74 -2.31 0.21
C ILE A 266 -35.37 -0.95 0.49
N LEU A 267 -36.35 -0.93 1.38
CA LEU A 267 -36.98 0.29 1.86
C LEU A 267 -36.53 0.58 3.30
N VAL A 268 -36.09 1.81 3.53
CA VAL A 268 -35.71 2.32 4.85
C VAL A 268 -36.61 3.50 5.16
N SER A 269 -37.29 3.48 6.30
CA SER A 269 -38.32 4.47 6.62
C SER A 269 -38.33 4.87 8.08
N ILE A 270 -38.68 6.12 8.34
CA ILE A 270 -38.97 6.64 9.68
C ILE A 270 -40.01 7.76 9.57
N ASN A 271 -41.05 7.75 10.41
CA ASN A 271 -41.99 8.87 10.56
C ASN A 271 -42.52 9.44 9.22
N GLY A 272 -42.86 8.57 8.25
CA GLY A 272 -43.37 8.96 6.93
C GLY A 272 -42.31 9.43 5.92
N LYS A 273 -41.04 9.54 6.30
CA LYS A 273 -39.91 9.65 5.37
C LYS A 273 -39.43 8.26 4.98
N TYR A 274 -39.02 8.11 3.72
CA TYR A 274 -38.44 6.86 3.26
C TYR A 274 -37.35 7.09 2.22
N VAL A 275 -36.41 6.14 2.14
CA VAL A 275 -35.48 5.99 1.02
C VAL A 275 -35.63 4.58 0.47
N LYS A 276 -35.75 4.48 -0.85
CA LYS A 276 -35.85 3.22 -1.57
C LYS A 276 -34.53 2.98 -2.30
N ILE A 277 -33.87 1.88 -1.99
CA ILE A 277 -32.60 1.47 -2.57
C ILE A 277 -32.90 0.37 -3.58
N SER A 278 -32.62 0.60 -4.86
CA SER A 278 -32.81 -0.38 -5.93
C SER A 278 -31.48 -0.98 -6.35
N PHE A 279 -31.43 -2.30 -6.52
CA PHE A 279 -30.30 -3.05 -7.03
C PHE A 279 -30.54 -3.42 -8.49
N GLU A 280 -29.68 -2.94 -9.38
CA GLU A 280 -29.63 -3.43 -10.76
C GLU A 280 -28.63 -4.59 -10.85
N GLU A 281 -29.11 -5.75 -11.31
CA GLU A 281 -28.23 -6.84 -11.72
C GLU A 281 -27.51 -6.41 -13.01
N LYS A 282 -26.19 -6.37 -12.96
CA LYS A 282 -25.32 -6.20 -14.14
C LYS A 282 -24.81 -7.55 -14.59
#